data_AF-A0A947GGJ9-F1
#
_entry.id   AF-A0A947GGJ9-F1
#
_cell.length_a   1.000
_cell.length_b   1.000
_cell.length_c   1.000
_cell.angle_alpha   90.00
_cell.angle_beta   90.00
_cell.angle_gamma   90.00
#
_symmetry.space_group_name_H-M   'P 1'
#
loop_
_entity.id
_entity.type
_entity.pdbx_description
1 polymer ?
#
loop_
_entity_poly.entity_id
_entity_poly.type
_entity_poly.pdbx_seq_one_letter_code
_entity_poly.pdbx_strand_id
1 'polypeptide(L)'
;MKIEKGLRVRVKVELSVKDGDPIEKSVVEYIQGGGTMLPGLEKVLEGLEKGAKRDGLLAAKEAFGSPQSQPTKVISRDEFPKEATLAVGERFEAKGPDGQPVILEVIDNKTDTVEVRFVHQLADKDITYDVEVLSVTDPTPPPLPAEAVAADADDE
;
A
#
# COMPACT_ATOMS: atom_id res chain seq x y z
N MET A 1 -2.60 23.08 11.79
CA MET A 1 -1.33 22.43 11.39
C MET A 1 -1.62 21.75 10.08
N LYS A 2 -0.84 22.09 9.05
CA LYS A 2 -0.98 21.54 7.71
C LYS A 2 -0.22 20.24 7.59
N ILE A 3 -0.70 19.34 6.75
CA ILE A 3 -0.01 18.10 6.41
C ILE A 3 1.22 18.44 5.57
N GLU A 4 2.39 18.05 6.06
CA GLU A 4 3.69 18.25 5.45
C GLU A 4 4.52 16.98 5.61
N LYS A 5 5.55 16.81 4.76
CA LYS A 5 6.41 15.63 4.75
C LYS A 5 6.99 15.37 6.15
N GLY A 6 6.87 14.13 6.62
CA GLY A 6 7.35 13.69 7.93
C GLY A 6 6.32 13.81 9.05
N LEU A 7 5.13 14.36 8.81
CA LEU A 7 4.09 14.40 9.84
C LEU A 7 3.27 13.11 9.88
N ARG A 8 2.82 12.72 11.08
CA ARG A 8 1.87 11.63 11.30
C ARG A 8 0.45 12.14 11.10
N VAL A 9 -0.27 11.50 10.19
CA VAL A 9 -1.63 11.88 9.81
C VAL A 9 -2.57 10.71 10.08
N ARG A 10 -3.64 10.97 10.84
CA ARG A 10 -4.78 10.08 10.93
C ARG A 10 -5.89 10.58 10.03
N VAL A 11 -6.33 9.73 9.11
CA VAL A 11 -7.34 10.04 8.11
C VAL A 11 -8.35 8.90 8.06
N LYS A 12 -9.63 9.25 8.03
CA LYS A 12 -10.68 8.30 7.70
C LYS A 12 -10.74 8.21 6.18
N VAL A 13 -10.67 7.01 5.64
CA VAL A 13 -10.64 6.76 4.21
C VAL A 13 -11.80 5.84 3.83
N GLU A 14 -12.45 6.19 2.75
CA GLU A 14 -13.41 5.34 2.07
C GLU A 14 -12.99 5.25 0.61
N LEU A 15 -12.63 4.04 0.17
CA LEU A 15 -12.16 3.76 -1.17
C LEU A 15 -13.19 2.87 -1.87
N SER A 16 -13.51 3.20 -3.11
CA SER A 16 -14.43 2.43 -3.96
C SER A 16 -13.86 2.34 -5.37
N VAL A 17 -14.13 1.25 -6.07
CA VAL A 17 -13.85 1.19 -7.51
C VAL A 17 -14.76 2.20 -8.20
N LYS A 18 -14.23 2.93 -9.20
CA LYS A 18 -15.04 3.86 -10.00
C LYS A 18 -16.30 3.15 -10.55
N ASP A 19 -17.47 3.70 -10.22
CA ASP A 19 -18.80 3.14 -10.56
C ASP A 19 -19.05 1.70 -10.06
N GLY A 20 -18.31 1.26 -9.03
CA GLY A 20 -18.33 -0.11 -8.54
C GLY A 20 -18.45 -0.23 -7.03
N ASP A 21 -18.06 -1.41 -6.54
CA ASP A 21 -18.20 -1.77 -5.13
C ASP A 21 -17.23 -1.00 -4.21
N PRO A 22 -17.63 -0.76 -2.94
CA PRO A 22 -16.73 -0.27 -1.92
C PRO A 22 -15.62 -1.28 -1.65
N ILE A 23 -14.39 -0.80 -1.61
CA ILE A 23 -13.17 -1.58 -1.37
C ILE A 23 -12.88 -1.60 0.13
N GLU A 24 -12.79 -0.41 0.72
CA GLU A 24 -12.37 -0.25 2.09
C GLU A 24 -13.04 0.98 2.71
N LYS A 25 -13.41 0.85 3.99
CA LYS A 25 -13.84 1.96 4.82
C LYS A 25 -13.18 1.82 6.18
N SER A 26 -12.12 2.55 6.41
CA SER A 26 -11.26 2.38 7.59
C SER A 26 -10.71 3.73 8.08
N VAL A 27 -10.08 3.73 9.25
CA VAL A 27 -9.28 4.85 9.72
C VAL A 27 -7.83 4.41 9.67
N VAL A 28 -7.04 5.10 8.86
CA VAL A 28 -5.63 4.79 8.65
C VAL A 28 -4.76 5.86 9.27
N GLU A 29 -3.62 5.43 9.79
CA GLU A 29 -2.54 6.30 10.22
C GLU A 29 -1.33 6.08 9.32
N TYR A 30 -0.77 7.16 8.80
CA TYR A 30 0.40 7.11 7.94
C TYR A 30 1.33 8.29 8.21
N ILE A 31 2.55 8.24 7.66
CA ILE A 31 3.51 9.35 7.67
C ILE A 31 3.52 9.98 6.28
N GLN A 32 3.27 11.28 6.18
CA GLN A 32 3.28 11.99 4.90
C GLN A 32 4.67 11.90 4.26
N GLY A 33 4.73 11.44 3.02
CA GLY A 33 5.96 11.18 2.27
C GLY A 33 6.73 9.95 2.75
N GLY A 34 6.09 9.08 3.55
CA GLY A 34 6.63 7.80 4.01
C GLY A 34 6.39 6.65 3.04
N GLY A 35 5.56 6.84 2.01
CA GLY A 35 5.29 5.84 0.97
C GLY A 35 4.44 4.65 1.42
N THR A 36 3.80 4.74 2.58
CA THR A 36 2.86 3.71 3.08
C THR A 36 1.42 3.93 2.63
N MET A 37 1.11 5.10 2.08
CA MET A 37 -0.22 5.49 1.60
C MET A 37 -0.21 5.60 0.08
N LEU A 38 -1.38 5.53 -0.58
CA LEU A 38 -1.44 5.66 -2.04
C LEU A 38 -0.85 7.02 -2.45
N PRO A 39 0.06 7.07 -3.44
CA PRO A 39 0.78 8.30 -3.79
C PRO A 39 -0.17 9.42 -4.25
N GLY A 40 -1.28 9.07 -4.89
CA GLY A 40 -2.35 10.01 -5.22
C GLY A 40 -3.06 10.57 -3.99
N LEU A 41 -3.35 9.74 -2.99
CA LEU A 41 -3.96 10.18 -1.73
C LEU A 41 -3.00 11.10 -0.95
N GLU A 42 -1.70 10.76 -0.87
CA GLU A 42 -0.72 11.61 -0.20
C GLU A 42 -0.64 13.01 -0.83
N LYS A 43 -0.68 13.10 -2.16
CA LYS A 43 -0.71 14.39 -2.86
C LYS A 43 -1.98 15.19 -2.59
N VAL A 44 -3.14 14.52 -2.55
CA VAL A 44 -4.42 15.18 -2.26
C VAL A 44 -4.47 15.70 -0.82
N LEU A 45 -3.88 14.96 0.11
CA LEU A 45 -3.85 15.29 1.53
C LEU A 45 -2.79 16.34 1.88
N GLU A 46 -1.77 16.50 1.06
CA GLU A 46 -0.70 17.50 1.26
C GLU A 46 -1.28 18.91 1.41
N GLY A 47 -0.84 19.62 2.46
CA GLY A 47 -1.28 20.99 2.75
C GLY A 47 -2.67 21.11 3.38
N LEU A 48 -3.43 20.03 3.52
CA LEU A 48 -4.71 20.04 4.24
C LEU A 48 -4.52 20.10 5.77
N GLU A 49 -5.56 20.48 6.48
CA GLU A 49 -5.56 20.57 7.94
C GLU A 49 -6.60 19.62 8.55
N LYS A 50 -6.51 19.41 9.87
CA LYS A 50 -7.50 18.66 10.64
C LYS A 50 -8.93 19.16 10.34
N GLY A 51 -9.85 18.24 10.11
CA GLY A 51 -11.25 18.50 9.77
C GLY A 51 -11.50 18.73 8.28
N ALA A 52 -10.45 18.82 7.44
CA ALA A 52 -10.63 18.88 6.01
C ALA A 52 -11.21 17.56 5.48
N LYS A 53 -12.16 17.70 4.56
CA LYS A 53 -12.74 16.59 3.80
C LYS A 53 -12.47 16.80 2.33
N ARG A 54 -12.12 15.73 1.63
CA ARG A 54 -11.92 15.71 0.19
C ARG A 54 -12.44 14.41 -0.37
N ASP A 55 -13.15 14.53 -1.47
CA ASP A 55 -13.53 13.41 -2.31
C ASP A 55 -13.04 13.64 -3.75
N GLY A 56 -12.92 12.56 -4.51
CA GLY A 56 -12.54 12.65 -5.90
C GLY A 56 -12.21 11.30 -6.51
N LEU A 57 -11.55 11.37 -7.66
CA LEU A 57 -11.10 10.21 -8.42
C LEU A 57 -9.58 10.18 -8.48
N LEU A 58 -9.00 9.03 -8.17
CA LEU A 58 -7.62 8.71 -8.45
C LEU A 58 -7.55 7.81 -9.67
N ALA A 59 -6.79 8.24 -10.67
CA ALA A 59 -6.45 7.37 -11.79
C ALA A 59 -5.68 6.14 -11.26
N ALA A 60 -5.83 5.00 -11.92
CA ALA A 60 -5.17 3.76 -11.49
C ALA A 60 -3.67 3.92 -11.16
N LYS A 61 -2.95 4.71 -11.97
CA LYS A 61 -1.51 5.00 -11.78
C LYS A 61 -1.17 5.69 -10.46
N GLU A 62 -2.10 6.45 -9.90
CA GLU A 62 -1.94 7.18 -8.63
C GLU A 62 -2.55 6.44 -7.44
N ALA A 63 -3.31 5.37 -7.71
CA ALA A 63 -3.81 4.43 -6.71
C ALA A 63 -2.90 3.18 -6.66
N PHE A 64 -3.35 2.04 -7.18
CA PHE A 64 -2.63 0.76 -7.11
C PHE A 64 -1.61 0.55 -8.24
N GLY A 65 -1.41 1.56 -9.08
CA GLY A 65 -0.49 1.52 -10.21
C GLY A 65 -1.05 0.72 -11.39
N SER A 66 -0.22 0.64 -12.43
CA SER A 66 -0.44 -0.31 -13.52
C SER A 66 0.16 -1.67 -13.16
N PRO A 67 -0.39 -2.79 -13.68
CA PRO A 67 0.17 -4.12 -13.51
C PRO A 67 1.67 -4.13 -13.74
N GLN A 68 2.14 -3.47 -14.80
CA GLN A 68 3.56 -3.46 -15.16
C GLN A 68 4.52 -2.88 -14.12
N SER A 69 4.02 -2.02 -13.22
CA SER A 69 4.82 -1.43 -12.13
C SER A 69 4.87 -2.30 -10.87
N GLN A 70 4.15 -3.43 -10.86
CA GLN A 70 4.05 -4.29 -9.69
C GLN A 70 5.23 -5.26 -9.59
N PRO A 71 5.58 -5.68 -8.35
CA PRO A 71 6.75 -6.52 -8.12
C PRO A 71 6.64 -7.86 -8.86
N THR A 72 7.77 -8.28 -9.43
CA THR A 72 7.94 -9.64 -9.95
C THR A 72 8.64 -10.51 -8.93
N LYS A 73 8.38 -11.81 -8.99
CA LYS A 73 9.01 -12.82 -8.16
C LYS A 73 9.26 -14.05 -9.01
N VAL A 74 10.35 -14.74 -8.72
CA VAL A 74 10.64 -16.06 -9.27
C VAL A 74 10.05 -17.10 -8.34
N ILE A 75 9.23 -18.00 -8.90
CA ILE A 75 8.56 -19.09 -8.21
C ILE A 75 9.00 -20.41 -8.85
N SER A 76 9.11 -21.49 -8.06
CA SER A 76 9.45 -22.81 -8.61
C SER A 76 8.31 -23.32 -9.50
N ARG A 77 8.64 -23.98 -10.62
CA ARG A 77 7.65 -24.60 -11.50
C ARG A 77 6.77 -25.63 -10.76
N ASP A 78 7.31 -26.26 -9.72
CA ASP A 78 6.60 -27.23 -8.88
C ASP A 78 5.46 -26.64 -8.03
N GLU A 79 5.46 -25.33 -7.78
CA GLU A 79 4.36 -24.66 -7.08
C GLU A 79 3.13 -24.46 -7.99
N PHE A 80 3.30 -24.59 -9.30
CA PHE A 80 2.21 -24.53 -10.27
C PHE A 80 1.67 -25.92 -10.57
N PRO A 81 0.36 -26.06 -10.86
CA PRO A 81 -0.22 -27.32 -11.31
C PRO A 81 0.57 -27.90 -12.50
N LYS A 82 0.77 -29.22 -12.52
CA LYS A 82 1.50 -29.87 -13.63
C LYS A 82 0.79 -29.70 -14.98
N GLU A 83 -0.53 -29.59 -14.93
CA GLU A 83 -1.41 -29.41 -16.09
C GLU A 83 -1.55 -27.94 -16.52
N ALA A 84 -1.05 -26.99 -15.72
CA ALA A 84 -1.11 -25.58 -16.07
C ALA A 84 -0.19 -25.30 -17.28
N THR A 85 -0.77 -24.68 -18.30
CA THR A 85 0.01 -23.96 -19.32
C THR A 85 0.61 -22.75 -18.61
N LEU A 86 1.88 -22.43 -18.82
CA LEU A 86 2.51 -21.26 -18.20
C LEU A 86 3.03 -20.35 -19.30
N ALA A 87 2.16 -19.95 -20.21
CA ALA A 87 2.55 -19.06 -21.30
C ALA A 87 2.79 -17.64 -20.75
N VAL A 88 3.74 -16.91 -21.35
CA VAL A 88 3.93 -15.49 -21.01
C VAL A 88 2.64 -14.71 -21.29
N GLY A 89 2.21 -13.90 -20.32
CA GLY A 89 0.95 -13.17 -20.31
C GLY A 89 -0.22 -13.93 -19.68
N GLU A 90 -0.06 -15.21 -19.35
CA GLU A 90 -1.11 -15.99 -18.69
C GLU A 90 -1.30 -15.57 -17.23
N ARG A 91 -2.55 -15.61 -16.74
CA ARG A 91 -2.92 -15.13 -15.41
C ARG A 91 -3.49 -16.24 -14.54
N PHE A 92 -3.00 -16.34 -13.31
CA PHE A 92 -3.42 -17.32 -12.30
C PHE A 92 -3.95 -16.61 -11.06
N GLU A 93 -4.96 -17.16 -10.41
CA GLU A 93 -5.35 -16.73 -9.07
C GLU A 93 -4.58 -17.56 -8.04
N ALA A 94 -3.91 -16.87 -7.12
CA ALA A 94 -3.20 -17.47 -5.99
C ALA A 94 -3.66 -16.82 -4.68
N LYS A 95 -3.25 -17.38 -3.54
CA LYS A 95 -3.45 -16.73 -2.24
C LYS A 95 -2.19 -15.98 -1.84
N GLY A 96 -2.34 -14.69 -1.55
CA GLY A 96 -1.29 -13.86 -0.99
C GLY A 96 -0.97 -14.24 0.47
N PRO A 97 0.10 -13.66 1.04
CA PRO A 97 0.52 -13.91 2.42
C PRO A 97 -0.57 -13.56 3.46
N ASP A 98 -1.40 -12.56 3.16
CA ASP A 98 -2.52 -12.13 4.00
C ASP A 98 -3.80 -12.97 3.80
N GLY A 99 -3.73 -14.05 3.01
CA GLY A 99 -4.85 -14.94 2.70
C GLY A 99 -5.83 -14.40 1.65
N GLN A 100 -5.61 -13.17 1.16
CA GLN A 100 -6.41 -12.58 0.09
C GLN A 100 -6.03 -13.13 -1.29
N PRO A 101 -6.99 -13.26 -2.22
CA PRO A 101 -6.69 -13.67 -3.59
C PRO A 101 -5.84 -12.62 -4.30
N VAL A 102 -4.77 -13.06 -4.95
CA VAL A 102 -3.87 -12.26 -5.78
C VAL A 102 -3.84 -12.81 -7.20
N ILE A 103 -3.65 -11.95 -8.19
CA ILE A 103 -3.50 -12.37 -9.58
C ILE A 103 -1.99 -12.46 -9.87
N LEU A 104 -1.53 -13.58 -10.41
CA LEU A 104 -0.17 -13.79 -10.87
C LEU A 104 -0.16 -13.74 -12.40
N GLU A 105 0.58 -12.84 -13.00
CA GLU A 105 0.79 -12.78 -14.45
C GLU A 105 2.17 -13.36 -14.79
N VAL A 106 2.25 -14.36 -15.66
CA VAL A 106 3.52 -14.97 -16.09
C VAL A 106 4.28 -13.99 -16.98
N ILE A 107 5.49 -13.62 -16.57
CA ILE A 107 6.37 -12.70 -17.29
C ILE A 107 7.43 -13.47 -18.08
N ASP A 108 7.93 -14.56 -17.49
CA ASP A 108 8.91 -15.45 -18.11
C ASP A 108 8.70 -16.87 -17.61
N ASN A 109 8.93 -17.86 -18.47
CA ASN A 109 8.93 -19.27 -18.08
C ASN A 109 10.27 -19.91 -18.46
N LYS A 110 10.87 -20.63 -17.51
CA LYS A 110 12.06 -21.45 -17.70
C LYS A 110 11.76 -22.88 -17.26
N THR A 111 12.70 -23.78 -17.50
CA THR A 111 12.54 -25.23 -17.21
C THR A 111 12.14 -25.50 -15.75
N ASP A 112 12.81 -24.85 -14.79
CA ASP A 112 12.62 -25.10 -13.35
C ASP A 112 11.95 -23.92 -12.61
N THR A 113 11.93 -22.74 -13.22
CA THR A 113 11.49 -21.51 -12.56
C THR A 113 10.57 -20.69 -13.45
N VAL A 114 9.61 -20.01 -12.83
CA VAL A 114 8.63 -19.16 -13.50
C VAL A 114 8.71 -17.78 -12.88
N GLU A 115 8.96 -16.76 -13.68
CA GLU A 115 8.87 -15.38 -13.21
C GLU A 115 7.42 -14.92 -13.35
N VAL A 116 6.82 -14.55 -12.23
CA VAL A 116 5.47 -14.01 -12.19
C VAL A 116 5.45 -12.63 -11.58
N ARG A 117 4.50 -11.83 -12.05
CA ARG A 117 4.16 -10.53 -11.49
C ARG A 117 2.93 -10.67 -10.62
N PHE A 118 3.03 -10.19 -9.39
CA PHE A 118 1.88 -10.10 -8.50
C PHE A 118 1.08 -8.89 -8.93
N VAL A 119 -0.04 -9.09 -9.60
CA VAL A 119 -0.97 -8.05 -10.04
C VAL A 119 -2.07 -7.93 -8.98
N HIS A 120 -2.14 -6.77 -8.34
CA HIS A 120 -3.22 -6.41 -7.43
C HIS A 120 -4.54 -6.44 -8.21
N GLN A 121 -5.62 -6.97 -7.61
CA GLN A 121 -6.94 -7.06 -8.27
C GLN A 121 -7.49 -5.69 -8.70
N LEU A 122 -7.03 -4.63 -8.04
CA LEU A 122 -7.39 -3.24 -8.31
C LEU A 122 -6.37 -2.49 -9.20
N ALA A 123 -5.36 -3.19 -9.74
CA ALA A 123 -4.46 -2.62 -10.72
C ALA A 123 -5.24 -2.18 -11.98
N ASP A 124 -4.83 -1.09 -12.60
CA ASP A 124 -5.53 -0.45 -13.75
C ASP A 124 -7.00 -0.04 -13.47
N LYS A 125 -7.48 -0.07 -12.22
CA LYS A 125 -8.79 0.47 -11.86
C LYS A 125 -8.66 1.87 -11.28
N ASP A 126 -9.48 2.78 -11.79
CA ASP A 126 -9.66 4.09 -11.16
C ASP A 126 -10.38 3.91 -9.82
N ILE A 127 -9.91 4.62 -8.80
CA ILE A 127 -10.41 4.52 -7.43
C ILE A 127 -11.05 5.84 -7.05
N THR A 128 -12.32 5.80 -6.69
CA THR A 128 -12.99 6.93 -6.02
C THR A 128 -12.59 6.92 -4.56
N TYR A 129 -12.22 8.09 -4.04
CA TYR A 129 -11.87 8.25 -2.63
C TYR A 129 -12.78 9.28 -1.96
N ASP A 130 -13.08 9.06 -0.69
CA ASP A 130 -13.55 10.06 0.26
C ASP A 130 -12.64 10.00 1.48
N VAL A 131 -12.05 11.14 1.84
CA VAL A 131 -11.10 11.25 2.95
C VAL A 131 -11.45 12.38 3.88
N GLU A 132 -11.31 12.11 5.19
CA GLU A 132 -11.50 13.08 6.26
C GLU A 132 -10.28 13.07 7.19
N VAL A 133 -9.60 14.22 7.28
CA VAL A 133 -8.41 14.37 8.14
C VAL A 133 -8.86 14.46 9.61
N LEU A 134 -8.56 13.43 10.39
CA LEU A 134 -8.93 13.37 11.81
C LEU A 134 -7.91 14.08 12.70
N SER A 135 -6.61 13.92 12.41
CA SER A 135 -5.54 14.55 13.18
C SER A 135 -4.25 14.64 12.37
N VAL A 136 -3.45 15.66 12.68
CA VAL A 136 -2.08 15.85 12.18
C VAL A 136 -1.21 16.10 13.41
N THR A 137 -0.17 15.28 13.58
CA THR A 137 0.74 15.31 14.73
C THR A 137 2.16 15.07 14.28
N ASP A 138 3.13 15.58 15.05
CA ASP A 138 4.53 15.24 14.84
C ASP A 138 4.79 13.79 15.28
N PRO A 139 5.49 12.95 14.48
CA PRO A 139 5.78 11.57 14.87
C PRO A 139 6.90 11.46 15.90
N THR A 140 7.65 12.54 16.15
CA THR A 140 8.74 12.51 17.12
C THR A 140 8.15 12.24 18.50
N PRO A 141 8.56 11.17 19.21
CA PRO A 141 8.19 11.02 20.60
C PRO A 141 8.67 12.25 21.36
N PRO A 142 7.93 12.72 22.39
CA PRO A 142 8.42 13.79 23.25
C PRO A 142 9.83 13.41 23.74
N PRO A 143 10.77 14.37 23.82
CA PRO A 143 12.12 14.07 24.27
C PRO A 143 12.03 13.32 25.59
N LEU A 144 12.73 12.18 25.66
CA LEU A 144 12.83 11.42 26.91
C LEU A 144 13.26 12.41 28.00
N PRO A 145 12.60 12.42 29.17
CA PRO A 145 13.08 13.21 30.29
C PRO A 145 14.55 12.85 30.53
N ALA A 146 15.39 13.86 30.74
CA ALA A 146 16.85 13.73 30.84
C ALA A 146 17.35 12.83 32.00
N GLU A 147 16.44 12.21 32.76
CA GLU A 147 16.70 11.41 33.96
C GLU A 147 16.89 9.90 33.69
N ALA A 148 16.99 9.46 32.43
CA ALA A 148 17.21 8.04 32.09
C ALA A 148 18.68 7.67 31.78
N VAL A 149 19.64 8.55 32.03
CA VAL A 149 21.08 8.28 31.86
C VAL A 149 21.81 8.41 33.20
N ALA A 150 21.45 7.57 34.16
CA ALA A 150 22.29 7.23 35.31
C ALA A 150 21.78 5.92 35.93
N ALA A 151 22.73 5.05 36.32
CA ALA A 151 22.56 3.66 36.78
C ALA A 151 22.34 2.66 35.63
N ASP A 152 23.26 1.75 35.30
CA ASP A 152 24.22 1.07 36.17
C ASP A 152 25.42 0.63 35.32
N ALA A 153 26.58 1.23 35.61
CA ALA A 153 27.87 0.83 35.08
C ALA A 153 28.79 0.64 36.29
N ASP A 154 28.69 -0.51 36.94
CA ASP A 154 29.65 -1.08 37.88
C ASP A 154 29.41 -2.62 37.80
N ASP A 155 30.25 -3.39 37.10
CA ASP A 155 31.46 -4.03 37.66
C ASP A 155 31.04 -4.96 38.83
N GLU A 156 30.93 -6.29 38.68
CA GLU A 156 32.01 -7.28 38.46
C GLU A 156 31.42 -8.68 38.20
#